data_AF-A0A7C9CJ83-F1
#
_entry.id   AF-A0A7C9CJ83-F1
#
_cell.length_a   1.000
_cell.length_b   1.000
_cell.length_c   1.000
_cell.angle_alpha   90.00
_cell.angle_beta   90.00
_cell.angle_gamma   90.00
#
_symmetry.space_group_name_H-M   'P 1'
#
loop_
_entity.id
_entity.type
_entity.pdbx_description
1 polymer ?
#
loop_
_entity_poly.entity_id
_entity_poly.type
_entity_poly.pdbx_seq_one_letter_code
_entity_poly.pdbx_strand_id
1 'polypeptide(L)'
;MHDVIIHLTMFALTGYMLTVMYIVNSIQNWIEDLYWKQLDLKYPDMPDAMVHHGFYYAYHNTTLRSGVIDGVKRAKELFGDLKIIVLGHSMGGAMASLCALDLRVHHNVGDVQVMTFGQPRIGNAVFASYYTQFVPNTIRVTHEHDIVPHLPPYYPHFPRKTYHHFPREVWLHEAGFGLLAYTVDTVCDGSGEDPSCSRSVMGNSILDHLIYYNVNLKAESWNSCRIVRDPSLAKYGTTDDAGNIKLSKNPVSSALKLNTELDAAVNVV
;
A
#
# COMPACT_ATOMS: atom_id res chain seq x y z
N MET A 1 -11.67 8.00 18.62
CA MET A 1 -11.45 7.86 17.17
C MET A 1 -12.21 8.97 16.46
N HIS A 2 -11.71 10.18 16.51
CA HIS A 2 -12.17 11.28 15.65
C HIS A 2 -10.88 11.80 15.01
N ASP A 3 -10.89 12.02 13.69
CA ASP A 3 -9.78 12.49 12.87
C ASP A 3 -8.88 11.41 12.22
N VAL A 4 -9.49 10.35 11.65
CA VAL A 4 -8.83 9.61 10.56
C VAL A 4 -9.49 9.99 9.27
N ILE A 5 -8.85 10.85 8.48
CA ILE A 5 -9.29 11.04 7.11
C ILE A 5 -8.66 9.92 6.28
N ILE A 6 -9.47 8.93 5.95
CA ILE A 6 -9.08 7.85 5.05
C ILE A 6 -9.51 8.29 3.67
N HIS A 7 -8.55 8.44 2.77
CA HIS A 7 -8.88 8.71 1.39
C HIS A 7 -8.64 7.47 0.57
N LEU A 8 -9.62 7.20 -0.28
CA LEU A 8 -9.62 6.09 -1.21
C LEU A 8 -9.52 6.68 -2.60
N THR A 9 -8.42 6.40 -3.29
CA THR A 9 -8.34 6.66 -4.73
C THR A 9 -8.41 5.34 -5.47
N MET A 10 -9.35 5.26 -6.41
CA MET A 10 -9.55 4.10 -7.27
C MET A 10 -9.21 4.46 -8.71
N PHE A 11 -8.16 3.85 -9.26
CA PHE A 11 -7.84 4.00 -10.68
C PHE A 11 -8.17 2.71 -11.40
N ALA A 12 -9.14 2.75 -12.32
CA ALA A 12 -9.31 1.71 -13.32
C ALA A 12 -8.33 2.02 -14.46
N LEU A 13 -7.16 1.40 -14.43
CA LEU A 13 -6.26 1.36 -15.58
C LEU A 13 -6.68 0.16 -16.42
N THR A 14 -6.46 0.17 -17.73
CA THR A 14 -6.82 -0.99 -18.57
C THR A 14 -6.25 -2.30 -18.02
N GLY A 15 -7.08 -3.11 -17.36
CA GLY A 15 -6.74 -4.38 -16.71
C GLY A 15 -6.35 -4.34 -15.23
N TYR A 16 -6.36 -3.18 -14.56
CA TYR A 16 -6.02 -3.06 -13.13
C TYR A 16 -6.95 -2.10 -12.38
N MET A 17 -7.23 -2.42 -11.13
CA MET A 17 -7.85 -1.49 -10.19
C MET A 17 -6.90 -1.20 -9.04
N LEU A 18 -6.48 0.06 -8.91
CA LEU A 18 -5.59 0.49 -7.84
C LEU A 18 -6.40 1.07 -6.69
N THR A 19 -6.25 0.56 -5.47
CA THR A 19 -6.90 1.04 -4.24
C THR A 19 -5.82 1.60 -3.31
N VAL A 20 -5.79 2.92 -3.10
CA VAL A 20 -4.80 3.56 -2.22
C VAL A 20 -5.43 3.90 -0.87
N MET A 21 -4.77 3.53 0.22
CA MET A 21 -5.15 3.87 1.59
C MET A 21 -4.06 4.71 2.27
N TYR A 22 -4.42 5.93 2.67
CA TYR A 22 -3.52 6.81 3.41
C TYR A 22 -4.21 7.43 4.62
N ILE A 23 -3.39 7.92 5.56
CA ILE A 23 -3.83 8.61 6.77
C ILE A 23 -3.37 10.04 6.71
N VAL A 24 -4.23 10.92 7.18
CA VAL A 24 -3.96 12.35 7.30
C VAL A 24 -4.01 12.68 8.80
N ASN A 25 -2.92 13.28 9.29
CA ASN A 25 -2.66 13.78 10.65
C ASN A 25 -1.94 12.87 11.68
N SER A 26 -1.10 13.56 12.48
CA SER A 26 -0.26 13.16 13.62
C SER A 26 0.19 11.69 13.68
N ILE A 27 1.17 11.36 12.84
CA ILE A 27 1.87 10.05 12.86
C ILE A 27 2.45 9.76 14.27
N GLN A 28 2.88 10.78 15.01
CA GLN A 28 3.37 10.63 16.38
C GLN A 28 2.31 10.02 17.31
N ASN A 29 1.09 10.55 17.30
CA ASN A 29 0.00 10.02 18.14
C ASN A 29 -0.33 8.56 17.76
N TRP A 30 -0.27 8.23 16.47
CA TRP A 30 -0.47 6.86 16.00
C TRP A 30 0.63 5.92 16.48
N ILE A 31 1.90 6.34 16.40
CA ILE A 31 3.03 5.54 16.88
C ILE A 31 2.89 5.23 18.37
N GLU A 32 2.51 6.22 19.18
CA GLU A 32 2.25 6.00 20.61
C GLU A 32 1.14 4.97 20.81
N ASP A 33 0.03 5.09 20.08
CA ASP A 33 -1.07 4.13 20.14
C ASP A 33 -0.62 2.69 19.79
N LEU A 34 0.23 2.53 18.77
CA LEU A 34 0.78 1.23 18.36
C LEU A 34 1.75 0.64 19.38
N TYR A 35 2.40 1.49 20.16
CA TYR A 35 3.29 1.05 21.22
C TYR A 35 2.50 0.46 22.41
N TRP A 36 1.35 1.06 22.74
CA TRP A 36 0.60 0.74 23.96
C TRP A 36 -0.57 -0.24 23.76
N LYS A 37 -1.10 -0.39 22.53
CA LYS A 37 -2.23 -1.30 22.23
C LYS A 37 -1.72 -2.66 21.71
N GLN A 38 -2.09 -3.74 22.39
CA GLN A 38 -1.58 -5.10 22.13
C GLN A 38 -2.64 -6.06 21.56
N LEU A 39 -2.21 -7.23 21.07
CA LEU A 39 -3.04 -8.27 20.43
C LEU A 39 -4.26 -8.59 21.29
N ASP A 40 -5.44 -8.16 20.85
CA ASP A 40 -6.65 -8.22 21.68
C ASP A 40 -7.89 -8.72 20.93
N LEU A 41 -7.83 -8.81 19.59
CA LEU A 41 -8.97 -9.23 18.77
C LEU A 41 -8.71 -10.52 18.02
N LYS A 42 -9.63 -11.50 18.15
CA LYS A 42 -9.65 -12.72 17.33
C LYS A 42 -10.21 -12.40 15.95
N TYR A 43 -9.49 -12.76 14.89
CA TYR A 43 -9.98 -12.57 13.52
C TYR A 43 -11.13 -13.55 13.24
N PRO A 44 -12.27 -13.11 12.69
CA PRO A 44 -13.41 -13.99 12.40
C PRO A 44 -13.02 -15.15 11.48
N ASP A 45 -13.57 -16.34 11.74
CA ASP A 45 -13.41 -17.53 10.90
C ASP A 45 -11.96 -18.01 10.67
N MET A 46 -11.00 -17.50 11.46
CA MET A 46 -9.60 -17.93 11.47
C MET A 46 -9.18 -18.32 12.89
N PRO A 47 -9.28 -19.61 13.26
CA PRO A 47 -8.92 -20.10 14.59
C PRO A 47 -7.53 -19.63 15.03
N ASP A 48 -7.42 -19.16 16.27
CA ASP A 48 -6.19 -18.65 16.90
C ASP A 48 -5.49 -17.46 16.21
N ALA A 49 -6.05 -16.95 15.10
CA ALA A 49 -5.58 -15.73 14.48
C ALA A 49 -5.98 -14.53 15.32
N MET A 50 -4.98 -13.72 15.70
CA MET A 50 -5.19 -12.50 16.45
C MET A 50 -4.66 -11.31 15.66
N VAL A 51 -5.37 -10.19 15.72
CA VAL A 51 -5.03 -8.92 15.06
C VAL A 51 -5.12 -7.75 16.03
N HIS A 52 -4.43 -6.67 15.70
CA HIS A 52 -4.52 -5.41 16.45
C HIS A 52 -5.92 -4.81 16.27
N HIS A 53 -6.68 -4.65 17.36
CA HIS A 53 -8.05 -4.10 17.35
C HIS A 53 -8.14 -2.77 16.61
N GLY A 54 -7.22 -1.83 16.87
CA GLY A 54 -7.22 -0.52 16.20
C GLY A 54 -7.20 -0.60 14.66
N PHE A 55 -6.41 -1.50 14.08
CA PHE A 55 -6.36 -1.67 12.63
C PHE A 55 -7.60 -2.36 12.10
N TYR A 56 -8.06 -3.39 12.80
CA TYR A 56 -9.28 -4.11 12.45
C TYR A 56 -10.48 -3.16 12.38
N TYR A 57 -10.70 -2.34 13.41
CA TYR A 57 -11.82 -1.40 13.45
C TYR A 57 -11.65 -0.23 12.47
N ALA A 58 -10.43 0.29 12.27
CA ALA A 58 -10.19 1.33 11.29
C ALA A 58 -10.57 0.90 9.86
N TYR A 59 -10.37 -0.38 9.54
CA TYR A 59 -10.84 -0.94 8.29
C TYR A 59 -12.35 -1.26 8.32
N HIS A 60 -12.82 -2.07 9.27
CA HIS A 60 -14.17 -2.65 9.23
C HIS A 60 -15.29 -1.68 9.64
N ASN A 61 -15.02 -0.72 10.52
CA ASN A 61 -16.04 0.14 11.13
C ASN A 61 -16.03 1.57 10.57
N THR A 62 -15.43 1.76 9.40
CA THR A 62 -15.45 3.04 8.67
C THR A 62 -16.14 2.86 7.32
N THR A 63 -16.54 3.98 6.70
CA THR A 63 -17.14 3.99 5.36
C THR A 63 -16.18 3.53 4.26
N LEU A 64 -14.89 3.39 4.58
CA LEU A 64 -13.86 2.91 3.68
C LEU A 64 -14.19 1.52 3.14
N ARG A 65 -14.49 0.56 4.01
CA ARG A 65 -14.74 -0.83 3.60
C ARG A 65 -15.87 -0.89 2.59
N SER A 66 -17.03 -0.33 2.90
CA SER A 66 -18.15 -0.28 1.97
C SER A 66 -17.80 0.43 0.66
N GLY A 67 -17.07 1.55 0.73
CA GLY A 67 -16.63 2.29 -0.46
C GLY A 67 -15.73 1.47 -1.39
N VAL A 68 -14.75 0.75 -0.83
CA VAL A 68 -13.87 -0.14 -1.59
C VAL A 68 -14.67 -1.27 -2.21
N ILE A 69 -15.48 -1.99 -1.43
CA ILE A 69 -16.26 -3.14 -1.91
C ILE A 69 -17.22 -2.73 -3.02
N ASP A 70 -17.92 -1.61 -2.88
CA ASP A 70 -18.83 -1.11 -3.90
C ASP A 70 -18.07 -0.69 -5.17
N GLY A 71 -16.92 -0.03 -5.01
CA GLY A 71 -16.05 0.33 -6.13
C GLY A 71 -15.55 -0.91 -6.89
N VAL A 72 -15.13 -1.96 -6.17
CA VAL A 72 -14.68 -3.23 -6.75
C VAL A 72 -15.80 -3.89 -7.55
N LYS A 73 -17.01 -3.96 -6.97
CA LYS A 73 -18.17 -4.55 -7.65
C LYS A 73 -18.52 -3.81 -8.94
N ARG A 74 -18.60 -2.47 -8.88
CA ARG A 74 -18.87 -1.65 -10.07
C ARG A 74 -17.79 -1.81 -11.15
N ALA A 75 -16.51 -1.83 -10.74
CA ALA A 75 -15.42 -2.03 -11.68
C ALA A 75 -15.50 -3.41 -12.35
N LYS A 76 -15.88 -4.45 -11.59
CA LYS A 76 -16.12 -5.79 -12.13
C LYS A 76 -17.28 -5.83 -13.12
N GLU A 77 -18.37 -5.12 -12.84
CA GLU A 77 -19.52 -5.02 -13.75
C GLU A 77 -19.15 -4.33 -15.08
N LEU A 78 -18.30 -3.30 -15.03
CA LEU A 78 -17.92 -2.51 -16.20
C LEU A 78 -16.82 -3.15 -17.04
N PHE A 79 -15.87 -3.83 -16.39
CA PHE A 79 -14.62 -4.26 -17.04
C PHE A 79 -14.32 -5.76 -16.89
N GLY A 80 -15.18 -6.53 -16.23
CA GLY A 80 -14.97 -7.95 -15.96
C GLY A 80 -14.01 -8.21 -14.81
N ASP A 81 -13.42 -9.40 -14.77
CA ASP A 81 -12.43 -9.74 -13.73
C ASP A 81 -11.17 -8.89 -13.89
N LEU A 82 -10.90 -8.04 -12.90
CA LEU A 82 -9.76 -7.15 -12.85
C LEU A 82 -8.75 -7.64 -11.82
N LYS A 83 -7.48 -7.38 -12.11
CA LYS A 83 -6.42 -7.48 -11.12
C LYS A 83 -6.47 -6.27 -10.19
N ILE A 84 -6.56 -6.50 -8.89
CA ILE A 84 -6.63 -5.44 -7.88
C ILE A 84 -5.26 -5.28 -7.24
N ILE A 85 -4.78 -4.04 -7.15
CA ILE A 85 -3.57 -3.69 -6.39
C ILE A 85 -4.01 -2.80 -5.24
N VAL A 86 -3.76 -3.23 -4.01
CA VAL A 86 -4.03 -2.44 -2.81
C VAL A 86 -2.72 -1.86 -2.29
N LEU A 87 -2.67 -0.54 -2.16
CA LEU A 87 -1.52 0.20 -1.66
C LEU A 87 -1.84 0.83 -0.32
N GLY A 88 -0.84 0.91 0.56
CA GLY A 88 -1.00 1.67 1.80
C GLY A 88 0.32 2.06 2.43
N HIS A 89 0.35 3.24 3.04
CA HIS A 89 1.49 3.74 3.81
C HIS A 89 1.13 3.79 5.30
N SER A 90 2.10 3.51 6.17
CA SER A 90 1.92 3.55 7.63
C SER A 90 0.78 2.63 8.09
N MET A 91 -0.09 3.10 9.00
CA MET A 91 -1.32 2.39 9.35
C MET A 91 -2.26 2.18 8.14
N GLY A 92 -2.19 3.01 7.09
CA GLY A 92 -2.85 2.74 5.82
C GLY A 92 -2.35 1.44 5.17
N GLY A 93 -1.09 1.05 5.39
CA GLY A 93 -0.56 -0.26 4.99
C GLY A 93 -1.19 -1.42 5.76
N ALA A 94 -1.45 -1.24 7.06
CA ALA A 94 -2.17 -2.23 7.86
C ALA A 94 -3.59 -2.44 7.33
N MET A 95 -4.28 -1.33 7.03
CA MET A 95 -5.62 -1.34 6.45
C MET A 95 -5.62 -1.92 5.04
N ALA A 96 -4.61 -1.64 4.22
CA ALA A 96 -4.46 -2.20 2.87
C ALA A 96 -4.37 -3.73 2.90
N SER A 97 -3.61 -4.27 3.85
CA SER A 97 -3.52 -5.71 4.06
C SER A 97 -4.86 -6.31 4.51
N LEU A 98 -5.51 -5.73 5.53
CA LEU A 98 -6.85 -6.19 5.95
C LEU A 98 -7.88 -6.11 4.81
N CYS A 99 -7.80 -5.07 3.99
CA CYS A 99 -8.65 -4.90 2.81
C CYS A 99 -8.43 -6.00 1.78
N ALA A 100 -7.18 -6.30 1.43
CA ALA A 100 -6.85 -7.35 0.49
C ALA A 100 -7.33 -8.72 0.98
N LEU A 101 -7.18 -9.00 2.28
CA LEU A 101 -7.67 -10.23 2.88
C LEU A 101 -9.20 -10.32 2.80
N ASP A 102 -9.93 -9.25 3.12
CA ASP A 102 -11.40 -9.19 3.03
C ASP A 102 -11.89 -9.40 1.59
N LEU A 103 -11.21 -8.79 0.60
CA LEU A 103 -11.50 -8.99 -0.82
C LEU A 103 -11.33 -10.46 -1.25
N ARG A 104 -10.29 -11.13 -0.74
CA ARG A 104 -10.00 -12.54 -1.06
C ARG A 104 -10.95 -13.50 -0.35
N VAL A 105 -11.21 -13.30 0.93
CA VAL A 105 -11.93 -14.25 1.80
C VAL A 105 -13.45 -14.07 1.74
N HIS A 106 -13.93 -12.82 1.73
CA HIS A 106 -15.38 -12.55 1.82
C HIS A 106 -16.02 -12.12 0.49
N HIS A 107 -15.21 -11.65 -0.47
CA HIS A 107 -15.71 -11.14 -1.74
C HIS A 107 -15.25 -11.92 -2.98
N ASN A 108 -14.52 -13.04 -2.78
CA ASN A 108 -14.09 -13.96 -3.84
C ASN A 108 -13.38 -13.25 -5.03
N VAL A 109 -12.63 -12.18 -4.76
CA VAL A 109 -11.82 -11.53 -5.80
C VAL A 109 -10.63 -12.43 -6.11
N GLY A 110 -10.41 -12.78 -7.38
CA GLY A 110 -9.37 -13.73 -7.80
C GLY A 110 -7.93 -13.22 -7.65
N ASP A 111 -7.61 -12.07 -8.25
CA ASP A 111 -6.25 -11.55 -8.34
C ASP A 111 -6.12 -10.25 -7.53
N VAL A 112 -5.60 -10.37 -6.30
CA VAL A 112 -5.32 -9.25 -5.41
C VAL A 112 -3.84 -9.24 -5.07
N GLN A 113 -3.21 -8.09 -5.28
CA GLN A 113 -1.84 -7.81 -4.90
C GLN A 113 -1.79 -6.69 -3.87
N VAL A 114 -0.77 -6.72 -3.02
CA VAL A 114 -0.57 -5.71 -1.99
C VAL A 114 0.84 -5.19 -2.04
N MET A 115 0.98 -3.87 -2.00
CA MET A 115 2.27 -3.23 -1.79
C MET A 115 2.14 -2.12 -0.74
N THR A 116 2.84 -2.28 0.38
CA THR A 116 2.77 -1.33 1.50
C THR A 116 4.10 -0.67 1.78
N PHE A 117 4.05 0.50 2.41
CA PHE A 117 5.24 1.30 2.76
C PHE A 117 5.19 1.62 4.24
N GLY A 118 6.19 1.19 5.01
CA GLY A 118 6.24 1.46 6.45
C GLY A 118 5.11 0.79 7.22
N GLN A 119 4.68 -0.40 6.78
CA GLN A 119 3.57 -1.10 7.40
C GLN A 119 3.94 -1.61 8.79
N PRO A 120 3.15 -1.33 9.84
CA PRO A 120 3.32 -1.96 11.15
C PRO A 120 2.91 -3.44 11.12
N ARG A 121 3.31 -4.21 12.14
CA ARG A 121 2.81 -5.58 12.31
C ARG A 121 1.34 -5.53 12.66
N ILE A 122 0.53 -6.42 12.09
CA ILE A 122 -0.93 -6.35 12.22
C ILE A 122 -1.57 -7.48 13.00
N GLY A 123 -0.90 -8.63 13.11
CA GLY A 123 -1.41 -9.79 13.83
C GLY A 123 -0.32 -10.71 14.34
N ASN A 124 -0.72 -11.83 14.94
CA ASN A 124 0.19 -12.87 15.41
C ASN A 124 0.69 -13.77 14.26
N ALA A 125 1.59 -14.71 14.55
CA ALA A 125 2.14 -15.65 13.55
C ALA A 125 1.05 -16.48 12.84
N VAL A 126 -0.02 -16.84 13.56
CA VAL A 126 -1.15 -17.59 12.99
C VAL A 126 -1.88 -16.75 11.95
N PHE A 127 -2.18 -15.49 12.27
CA PHE A 127 -2.77 -14.55 11.33
C PHE A 127 -1.85 -14.32 10.11
N ALA A 128 -0.55 -14.11 10.31
CA ALA A 128 0.41 -13.93 9.22
C ALA A 128 0.45 -15.15 8.27
N SER A 129 0.30 -16.36 8.82
CA SER A 129 0.24 -17.60 8.04
C SER A 129 -1.03 -17.69 7.20
N TYR A 130 -2.20 -17.40 7.78
CA TYR A 130 -3.45 -17.33 7.02
C TYR A 130 -3.40 -16.26 5.93
N TYR A 131 -2.91 -15.07 6.28
CA TYR A 131 -2.77 -13.97 5.33
C TYR A 131 -1.93 -14.37 4.11
N THR A 132 -0.78 -15.02 4.33
CA THR A 132 0.12 -15.46 3.26
C THR A 132 -0.55 -16.47 2.31
N GLN A 133 -1.44 -17.32 2.82
CA GLN A 133 -2.19 -18.28 1.99
C GLN A 133 -3.21 -17.59 1.09
N PHE A 134 -3.93 -16.59 1.62
CA PHE A 134 -4.99 -15.92 0.86
C PHE A 134 -4.47 -14.79 -0.04
N VAL A 135 -3.41 -14.10 0.37
CA VAL A 135 -2.84 -12.92 -0.30
C VAL A 135 -1.33 -13.08 -0.55
N PRO A 136 -0.90 -14.13 -1.30
CA PRO A 136 0.53 -14.44 -1.46
C PRO A 136 1.32 -13.37 -2.23
N ASN A 137 0.64 -12.57 -3.06
CA ASN A 137 1.25 -11.49 -3.83
C ASN A 137 1.35 -10.19 -3.00
N THR A 138 2.06 -10.26 -1.88
CA THR A 138 2.23 -9.12 -0.97
C THR A 138 3.70 -8.73 -0.84
N ILE A 139 3.96 -7.43 -1.00
CA ILE A 139 5.27 -6.80 -0.77
C ILE A 139 5.11 -5.73 0.31
N ARG A 140 5.96 -5.77 1.32
CA ARG A 140 6.11 -4.72 2.33
C ARG A 140 7.44 -4.02 2.10
N VAL A 141 7.41 -2.73 1.82
CA VAL A 141 8.61 -1.90 1.70
C VAL A 141 8.88 -1.24 3.04
N THR A 142 10.08 -1.42 3.56
CA THR A 142 10.60 -0.77 4.77
C THR A 142 11.77 0.15 4.38
N HIS A 143 12.09 1.15 5.19
CA HIS A 143 13.12 2.12 4.86
C HIS A 143 13.98 2.45 6.07
N GLU A 144 15.29 2.28 5.93
CA GLU A 144 16.31 2.66 6.92
C GLU A 144 15.92 2.22 8.34
N HIS A 145 15.87 3.18 9.27
CA HIS A 145 15.51 3.01 10.66
C HIS A 145 14.07 3.41 10.95
N ASP A 146 13.16 3.26 9.98
CA ASP A 146 11.73 3.52 10.16
C ASP A 146 11.19 2.78 11.40
N ILE A 147 10.64 3.52 12.34
CA ILE A 147 10.08 2.98 13.58
C ILE A 147 8.81 2.15 13.37
N VAL A 148 8.00 2.43 12.35
CA VAL A 148 6.65 1.86 12.25
C VAL A 148 6.64 0.37 11.92
N PRO A 149 7.47 -0.16 11.00
CA PRO A 149 7.61 -1.62 10.80
C PRO A 149 8.05 -2.39 12.05
N HIS A 150 8.65 -1.70 13.02
CA HIS A 150 9.08 -2.30 14.28
C HIS A 150 7.97 -2.34 15.33
N LEU A 151 6.79 -1.80 15.01
CA LEU A 151 5.64 -1.73 15.91
C LEU A 151 4.45 -2.57 15.41
N PRO A 152 3.64 -3.14 16.31
CA PRO A 152 3.96 -3.33 17.72
C PRO A 152 5.23 -4.20 17.91
N PRO A 153 5.90 -4.13 19.08
CA PRO A 153 7.22 -4.73 19.25
C PRO A 153 7.26 -6.25 19.04
N TYR A 154 8.38 -6.72 18.49
CA TYR A 154 8.68 -8.14 18.39
C TYR A 154 9.41 -8.63 19.64
N TYR A 155 8.86 -9.66 20.29
CA TYR A 155 9.43 -10.23 21.50
C TYR A 155 9.94 -11.66 21.24
N PRO A 156 11.24 -11.88 20.96
CA PRO A 156 11.78 -13.19 20.58
C PRO A 156 11.55 -14.26 21.67
N HIS A 157 11.54 -13.85 22.94
CA HIS A 157 11.36 -14.75 24.08
C HIS A 157 9.90 -14.92 24.51
N PHE A 158 8.95 -14.22 23.88
CA PHE A 158 7.53 -14.27 24.23
C PHE A 158 6.65 -14.43 22.98
N PRO A 159 6.71 -15.59 22.29
CA PRO A 159 6.02 -15.80 21.02
C PRO A 159 4.49 -15.66 21.12
N ARG A 160 3.90 -15.95 22.28
CA ARG A 160 2.45 -15.75 22.50
C ARG A 160 2.02 -14.29 22.55
N LYS A 161 2.95 -13.36 22.79
CA LYS A 161 2.71 -11.92 22.85
C LYS A 161 3.27 -11.17 21.64
N THR A 162 3.92 -11.88 20.73
CA THR A 162 4.62 -11.25 19.62
C THR A 162 3.69 -11.10 18.42
N TYR A 163 3.69 -9.91 17.86
CA TYR A 163 3.17 -9.70 16.52
C TYR A 163 4.17 -10.25 15.50
N HIS A 164 3.65 -10.62 14.34
CA HIS A 164 4.43 -11.07 13.19
C HIS A 164 3.95 -10.37 11.92
N HIS A 165 4.93 -9.98 11.12
CA HIS A 165 4.76 -9.68 9.71
C HIS A 165 4.59 -10.97 8.89
N PHE A 166 3.94 -10.83 7.75
CA PHE A 166 3.97 -11.80 6.65
C PHE A 166 5.04 -11.40 5.63
N PRO A 167 5.53 -12.35 4.81
CA PRO A 167 6.40 -12.06 3.66
C PRO A 167 5.63 -11.30 2.55
N ARG A 168 6.31 -10.63 1.62
CA ARG A 168 7.77 -10.44 1.47
C ARG A 168 8.17 -9.03 1.91
N GLU A 169 9.30 -8.88 2.60
CA GLU A 169 9.89 -7.56 2.86
C GLU A 169 10.90 -7.17 1.78
N VAL A 170 10.89 -5.89 1.40
CA VAL A 170 11.93 -5.21 0.63
C VAL A 170 12.42 -4.04 1.47
N TRP A 171 13.67 -4.08 1.92
CA TRP A 171 14.26 -3.06 2.77
C TRP A 171 15.10 -2.08 1.96
N LEU A 172 14.69 -0.81 1.96
CA LEU A 172 15.43 0.29 1.36
C LEU A 172 16.44 0.80 2.38
N HIS A 173 17.73 0.71 2.07
CA HIS A 173 18.77 1.22 2.96
C HIS A 173 20.00 1.66 2.18
N GLU A 174 20.83 2.50 2.78
CA GLU A 174 22.11 2.92 2.26
C GLU A 174 23.11 1.78 2.43
N ALA A 175 23.83 1.51 1.35
CA ALA A 175 24.98 0.62 1.34
C ALA A 175 26.23 1.41 0.94
N GLY A 176 27.37 1.07 1.54
CA GLY A 176 28.66 1.72 1.28
C GLY A 176 29.13 2.61 2.41
N PHE A 177 30.12 3.46 2.14
CA PHE A 177 30.76 4.32 3.13
C PHE A 177 31.16 5.67 2.54
N GLY A 178 30.84 6.77 3.25
CA GLY A 178 31.22 8.12 2.85
C GLY A 178 30.61 8.53 1.50
N LEU A 179 31.45 9.03 0.59
CA LEU A 179 31.04 9.46 -0.76
C LEU A 179 30.56 8.33 -1.69
N LEU A 180 30.67 7.08 -1.24
CA LEU A 180 30.22 5.88 -1.97
C LEU A 180 28.97 5.26 -1.32
N ALA A 181 28.24 6.01 -0.49
CA ALA A 181 26.92 5.59 -0.02
C ALA A 181 25.90 5.71 -1.17
N TYR A 182 25.12 4.66 -1.37
CA TYR A 182 24.00 4.64 -2.31
C TYR A 182 22.85 3.80 -1.75
N THR A 183 21.62 4.22 -2.07
CA THR A 183 20.41 3.49 -1.69
C THR A 183 20.30 2.17 -2.47
N VAL A 184 20.06 1.07 -1.75
CA VAL A 184 19.78 -0.26 -2.29
C VAL A 184 18.45 -0.78 -1.80
N ASP A 185 17.82 -1.66 -2.57
CA ASP A 185 16.60 -2.38 -2.21
C ASP A 185 16.89 -3.88 -1.98
N THR A 186 17.02 -4.25 -0.73
CA THR A 186 17.32 -5.64 -0.34
C THR A 186 16.02 -6.44 -0.20
N VAL A 187 15.85 -7.49 -1.00
CA VAL A 187 14.75 -8.44 -0.85
C VAL A 187 15.07 -9.41 0.30
N CYS A 188 14.30 -9.32 1.37
CA CYS A 188 14.49 -10.12 2.58
C CYS A 188 14.03 -11.56 2.40
N ASP A 189 14.28 -12.41 3.39
CA ASP A 189 13.84 -13.80 3.39
C ASP A 189 12.30 -13.98 3.39
N GLY A 190 11.86 -15.24 3.35
CA GLY A 190 10.45 -15.60 3.33
C GLY A 190 9.77 -15.69 4.70
N SER A 191 10.47 -15.39 5.80
CA SER A 191 9.94 -15.56 7.16
C SER A 191 8.96 -14.45 7.55
N GLY A 192 9.01 -13.31 6.85
CA GLY A 192 8.31 -12.08 7.24
C GLY A 192 9.02 -11.28 8.32
N GLU A 193 9.96 -11.88 9.05
CA GLU A 193 10.69 -11.28 10.17
C GLU A 193 12.19 -11.60 10.04
N ASP A 194 12.81 -11.31 8.89
CA ASP A 194 14.22 -11.56 8.62
C ASP A 194 15.13 -10.74 9.56
N PRO A 195 15.97 -11.36 10.41
CA PRO A 195 16.84 -10.63 11.35
C PRO A 195 17.98 -9.85 10.68
N SER A 196 18.25 -10.07 9.38
CA SER A 196 19.29 -9.39 8.60
C SER A 196 18.80 -8.20 7.77
N CYS A 197 17.48 -7.99 7.69
CA CYS A 197 16.84 -6.84 7.05
C CYS A 197 16.52 -5.73 8.06
N SER A 198 15.42 -4.97 7.90
CA SER A 198 15.07 -3.87 8.82
C SER A 198 15.08 -4.28 10.29
N ARG A 199 14.79 -5.55 10.64
CA ARG A 199 14.93 -6.03 12.03
C ARG A 199 16.35 -5.95 12.61
N SER A 200 17.38 -5.79 11.78
CA SER A 200 18.77 -5.61 12.23
C SER A 200 19.01 -4.22 12.81
N VAL A 201 18.12 -3.25 12.56
CA VAL A 201 18.22 -1.89 13.07
C VAL A 201 17.24 -1.63 14.23
N MET A 202 17.45 -0.53 14.95
CA MET A 202 16.63 -0.23 16.14
C MET A 202 15.21 0.25 15.82
N GLY A 203 14.95 0.75 14.60
CA GLY A 203 13.66 1.35 14.24
C GLY A 203 13.35 2.60 15.09
N ASN A 204 14.16 3.65 14.96
CA ASN A 204 14.12 4.84 15.82
C ASN A 204 13.92 6.16 15.06
N SER A 205 13.58 6.10 13.77
CA SER A 205 13.41 7.28 12.91
C SER A 205 11.97 7.41 12.42
N ILE A 206 11.36 8.55 12.75
CA ILE A 206 10.09 8.97 12.12
C ILE A 206 10.37 9.61 10.76
N LEU A 207 11.56 10.17 10.54
CA LEU A 207 11.89 10.79 9.25
C LEU A 207 11.98 9.74 8.15
N ASP A 208 12.56 8.59 8.44
CA ASP A 208 12.69 7.48 7.50
C ASP A 208 11.32 6.90 7.15
N HIS A 209 10.36 7.00 8.07
CA HIS A 209 8.97 6.62 7.84
C HIS A 209 8.24 7.50 6.80
N LEU A 210 8.74 8.70 6.50
CA LEU A 210 8.06 9.63 5.61
C LEU A 210 8.57 9.55 4.16
N ILE A 211 9.67 8.85 3.89
CA ILE A 211 10.33 8.86 2.60
C ILE A 211 10.49 7.43 2.10
N TYR A 212 10.02 7.16 0.89
CA TYR A 212 10.15 5.87 0.22
C TYR A 212 10.49 6.08 -1.24
N TYR A 213 11.56 5.45 -1.73
CA TYR A 213 12.08 5.67 -3.10
C TYR A 213 12.23 7.15 -3.46
N ASN A 214 12.77 7.96 -2.52
CA ASN A 214 12.90 9.42 -2.64
C ASN A 214 11.58 10.19 -2.82
N VAL A 215 10.43 9.55 -2.56
CA VAL A 215 9.12 10.19 -2.54
C VAL A 215 8.72 10.45 -1.09
N ASN A 216 8.46 11.71 -0.76
CA ASN A 216 7.87 12.08 0.52
C ASN A 216 6.37 11.74 0.52
N LEU A 217 5.96 10.86 1.42
CA LEU A 217 4.59 10.36 1.58
C LEU A 217 3.79 11.13 2.65
N LYS A 218 4.37 12.16 3.29
CA LYS A 218 3.66 13.01 4.25
C LYS A 218 2.61 13.87 3.53
N ALA A 219 1.39 13.89 4.07
CA ALA A 219 0.38 14.89 3.75
C ALA A 219 -0.01 15.65 5.02
N GLU A 220 0.11 16.99 5.01
CA GLU A 220 -0.27 17.83 6.16
C GLU A 220 -1.76 18.22 6.11
N SER A 221 -2.35 18.18 4.92
CA SER A 221 -3.78 18.41 4.69
C SER A 221 -4.23 17.70 3.42
N TRP A 222 -5.53 17.50 3.25
CA TRP A 222 -6.11 16.97 2.00
C TRP A 222 -5.70 17.76 0.76
N ASN A 223 -5.55 19.07 0.89
CA ASN A 223 -5.22 19.96 -0.22
C ASN A 223 -3.73 19.85 -0.64
N SER A 224 -2.89 19.20 0.19
CA SER A 224 -1.47 18.95 -0.11
C SER A 224 -1.21 17.60 -0.78
N CYS A 225 -2.24 16.76 -0.90
CA CYS A 225 -2.13 15.46 -1.57
C CYS A 225 -1.85 15.65 -3.07
N ARG A 226 -0.80 15.01 -3.57
CA ARG A 226 -0.46 14.99 -5.01
C ARG A 226 -0.19 13.56 -5.46
N ILE A 227 -0.60 13.24 -6.68
CA ILE A 227 -0.25 11.98 -7.32
C ILE A 227 1.14 12.16 -7.96
N VAL A 228 2.15 11.53 -7.37
CA VAL A 228 3.51 11.51 -7.93
C VAL A 228 3.57 10.38 -8.96
N ARG A 229 3.95 10.72 -10.20
CA ARG A 229 4.14 9.76 -11.29
C ARG A 229 5.57 9.84 -11.78
N ASP A 230 6.13 8.70 -12.16
CA ASP A 230 7.36 8.68 -12.94
C ASP A 230 7.14 9.46 -14.25
N PRO A 231 8.04 10.37 -14.66
CA PRO A 231 7.89 11.14 -15.90
C PRO A 231 7.68 10.27 -17.14
N SER A 232 8.25 9.06 -17.16
CA SER A 232 8.05 8.09 -18.24
C SER A 232 6.61 7.58 -18.34
N LEU A 233 5.81 7.71 -17.27
CA LEU A 233 4.39 7.35 -17.24
C LEU A 233 3.47 8.44 -17.81
N ALA A 234 3.97 9.66 -18.03
CA ALA A 234 3.17 10.75 -18.62
C ALA A 234 2.58 10.36 -19.97
N LYS A 235 3.32 9.58 -20.77
CA LYS A 235 2.85 9.09 -22.09
C LYS A 235 1.67 8.12 -22.01
N TYR A 236 1.38 7.57 -20.84
CA TYR A 236 0.29 6.60 -20.63
C TYR A 236 -0.92 7.22 -19.96
N GLY A 237 -0.88 8.49 -19.54
CA GLY A 237 -1.91 9.08 -18.69
C GLY A 237 -2.49 10.38 -19.18
N THR A 238 -3.81 10.50 -19.22
CA THR A 238 -4.53 11.77 -19.40
C THR A 238 -5.21 12.19 -18.09
N THR A 239 -5.42 13.48 -17.92
CA THR A 239 -6.24 14.04 -16.83
C THR A 239 -7.49 14.62 -17.48
N ASP A 240 -8.67 14.26 -16.98
CA ASP A 240 -9.92 14.88 -17.44
C ASP A 240 -10.17 16.24 -16.78
N ASP A 241 -11.16 16.98 -17.28
CA ASP A 241 -11.49 18.33 -16.80
C ASP A 241 -11.95 18.35 -15.33
N ALA A 242 -12.31 17.20 -14.78
CA ALA A 242 -12.64 17.02 -13.36
C ALA A 242 -11.43 16.66 -12.49
N GLY A 243 -10.23 16.58 -13.08
CA GLY A 243 -8.98 16.28 -12.38
C GLY A 243 -8.73 14.78 -12.17
N ASN A 244 -9.57 13.89 -12.73
CA ASN A 244 -9.34 12.45 -12.62
C ASN A 244 -8.23 12.02 -13.57
N ILE A 245 -7.31 11.18 -13.08
CA ILE A 245 -6.24 10.61 -13.90
C ILE A 245 -6.72 9.29 -14.51
N LYS A 246 -6.66 9.19 -15.84
CA LYS A 246 -6.88 7.96 -16.60
C LYS A 246 -5.55 7.47 -17.13
N LEU A 247 -5.08 6.29 -16.72
CA LEU A 247 -3.90 5.66 -17.33
C LEU A 247 -4.32 4.49 -18.26
N SER A 248 -3.71 4.43 -19.43
CA SER A 248 -3.93 3.45 -20.48
C SER A 248 -2.69 2.56 -20.65
N LYS A 249 -2.89 1.27 -20.96
CA LYS A 249 -1.80 0.34 -21.34
C LYS A 249 -1.08 0.80 -22.59
N ASN A 250 -1.81 1.44 -23.50
CA ASN A 250 -1.24 2.01 -24.72
C ASN A 250 -0.87 3.47 -24.45
N PRO A 251 0.34 3.92 -24.88
CA PRO A 251 0.66 5.33 -24.81
C PRO A 251 -0.40 6.11 -25.57
N VAL A 252 -0.73 7.32 -25.10
CA VAL A 252 -1.64 8.22 -25.80
C VAL A 252 -1.07 8.40 -27.20
N SER A 253 -1.70 7.77 -28.18
CA SER A 253 -1.37 8.02 -29.58
C SER A 253 -1.52 9.51 -29.77
N SER A 254 -0.48 10.17 -30.25
CA SER A 254 -0.52 11.56 -30.69
C SER A 254 -1.55 11.66 -31.83
N ALA A 255 -2.82 11.81 -31.48
CA ALA A 255 -3.97 11.94 -32.38
C ALA A 255 -3.98 13.31 -33.08
N LEU A 256 -2.80 13.86 -33.36
CA LEU A 256 -2.57 15.17 -33.96
C LEU A 256 -1.49 15.15 -35.05
N LYS A 257 -1.21 13.99 -35.65
CA LYS A 257 -0.33 13.89 -36.84
C LYS A 257 -0.91 13.12 -38.04
N LEU A 258 -2.23 12.94 -38.10
CA LEU A 258 -2.88 12.27 -39.25
C LEU A 258 -3.92 13.11 -39.99
N ASN A 259 -4.08 14.39 -39.65
CA ASN A 259 -4.98 15.31 -40.37
C ASN A 259 -4.26 16.43 -41.14
N THR A 260 -2.93 16.39 -41.27
CA THR A 260 -2.17 17.39 -42.07
C THR A 260 -1.58 16.85 -43.36
N GLU A 261 -1.69 15.54 -43.64
CA GLU A 261 -1.23 14.95 -44.91
C GLU A 261 -2.35 14.59 -45.89
N LEU A 262 -3.63 14.64 -45.48
CA LEU A 262 -4.77 14.44 -46.41
C LEU A 262 -5.31 15.73 -47.05
N ASP A 263 -5.07 16.91 -46.46
CA ASP A 263 -5.56 18.19 -47.00
C ASP A 263 -4.59 18.88 -47.98
N ALA A 264 -3.39 18.33 -48.18
CA ALA A 264 -2.40 18.85 -49.12
C ALA A 264 -2.47 18.21 -50.52
N ALA A 265 -3.36 17.24 -50.75
CA ALA A 265 -3.41 16.46 -52.00
C ALA A 265 -4.65 16.74 -52.91
N VAL A 266 -5.49 17.73 -52.59
CA VAL A 266 -6.75 17.99 -53.33
C VAL A 266 -6.84 19.40 -53.96
N ASN A 267 -5.71 20.06 -54.24
CA ASN A 267 -5.71 21.30 -55.02
C ASN A 267 -4.60 21.32 -56.09
N VAL A 268 -4.75 20.46 -57.10
CA VAL A 268 -4.16 20.63 -58.44
C VAL A 268 -5.16 20.11 -59.47
N VAL A 269 -6.02 20.97 -60.00
CA VAL A 269 -6.42 21.11 -61.42
C VAL A 269 -6.95 22.52 -61.61
#